data_AF-A0A7J9TJN0-F1
#
_entry.id   AF-A0A7J9TJN0-F1
#
_cell.length_a   1.000
_cell.length_b   1.000
_cell.length_c   1.000
_cell.angle_alpha   90.00
_cell.angle_beta   90.00
_cell.angle_gamma   90.00
#
_symmetry.space_group_name_H-M   'P 1'
#
loop_
_entity.id
_entity.type
_entity.pdbx_description
1 polymer ?
#
loop_
_entity_poly.entity_id
_entity_poly.type
_entity_poly.pdbx_seq_one_letter_code
_entity_poly.pdbx_strand_id
1 'polypeptide(L)'
;MNPFQSLSDYEEFVYTLVQRFPDVLGSTLIVVRRGKRMATLQGEITFLQGYRITLKERLSFDEGSVVIEDYGYELWCKGIKISWYDAQPHPDDPALASTYPHHQHISPDIKHHRIPASNMSFNHPNLPALIQEIEKLLNG
;
A
#
# COMPACT_ATOMS: atom_id res chain seq x y z
N MET A 1 5.42 6.84 17.14
CA MET A 1 6.61 6.15 16.62
C MET A 1 6.59 6.28 15.11
N ASN A 2 7.70 6.64 14.46
CA ASN A 2 7.79 6.71 13.01
C ASN A 2 8.10 5.31 12.46
N PRO A 3 7.19 4.64 11.74
CA PRO A 3 7.44 3.28 11.26
C PRO A 3 8.63 3.16 10.30
N PHE A 4 9.01 4.24 9.61
CA PHE A 4 10.12 4.22 8.65
C PHE A 4 11.48 4.56 9.27
N GLN A 5 11.58 4.62 10.60
CA GLN A 5 12.84 4.86 11.30
C GLN A 5 13.78 3.64 11.27
N SER A 6 13.26 2.43 11.15
CA SER A 6 14.09 1.24 10.95
C SER A 6 13.23 0.12 10.39
N LEU A 7 13.88 -0.91 9.82
CA LEU A 7 13.13 -2.08 9.37
C LEU A 7 12.37 -2.74 10.53
N SER A 8 12.95 -2.77 11.74
CA SER A 8 12.31 -3.32 12.92
C SER A 8 11.07 -2.53 13.34
N ASP A 9 11.13 -1.19 13.29
CA ASP A 9 9.97 -0.34 13.58
C ASP A 9 8.86 -0.55 12.53
N TYR A 10 9.25 -0.77 11.27
CA TYR A 10 8.30 -1.07 10.21
C TYR A 10 7.67 -2.45 10.36
N GLU A 11 8.46 -3.47 10.72
CA GLU A 11 7.98 -4.81 11.07
C GLU A 11 6.98 -4.75 12.23
N GLU A 12 7.29 -4.03 13.32
CA GLU A 12 6.38 -3.84 14.43
C GLU A 12 5.07 -3.18 13.98
N PHE A 13 5.16 -2.12 13.18
CA PHE A 13 3.98 -1.45 12.62
C PHE A 13 3.11 -2.41 11.79
N VAL A 14 3.72 -3.18 10.87
CA VAL A 14 3.03 -4.14 10.00
C VAL A 14 2.37 -5.27 10.81
N TYR A 15 3.07 -5.81 11.80
CA TYR A 15 2.55 -6.93 12.60
C TYR A 15 1.55 -6.51 13.68
N THR A 16 1.38 -5.21 13.89
CA THR A 16 0.40 -4.66 14.83
C THR A 16 -0.80 -3.98 14.16
N LEU A 17 -1.01 -4.18 12.85
CA LEU A 17 -2.12 -3.55 12.12
C LEU A 17 -3.50 -3.91 12.70
N VAL A 18 -3.74 -5.17 13.06
CA VAL A 18 -5.02 -5.62 13.63
C VAL A 18 -5.32 -4.91 14.96
N GLN A 19 -4.29 -4.61 15.76
CA GLN A 19 -4.43 -3.90 17.02
C GLN A 19 -4.61 -2.39 16.84
N ARG A 20 -4.10 -1.83 15.72
CA ARG A 20 -4.10 -0.39 15.46
C ARG A 20 -5.33 0.09 14.68
N PHE A 21 -5.91 -0.77 13.84
CA PHE A 21 -7.01 -0.43 12.93
C PHE A 21 -8.21 -1.35 13.21
N PRO A 22 -9.29 -0.83 13.84
CA PRO A 22 -10.43 -1.65 14.26
C PRO A 22 -11.14 -2.42 13.14
N ASP A 23 -11.14 -1.88 11.92
CA ASP A 23 -11.81 -2.51 10.78
C ASP A 23 -10.97 -3.62 10.10
N VAL A 24 -9.69 -3.76 10.48
CA VAL A 24 -8.83 -4.84 10.01
C VAL A 24 -9.15 -6.12 10.77
N LEU A 25 -9.76 -7.10 10.09
CA LEU A 25 -10.11 -8.40 10.67
C LEU A 25 -8.91 -9.35 10.77
N GLY A 26 -7.94 -9.21 9.87
CA GLY A 26 -6.79 -10.09 9.81
C GLY A 26 -5.76 -9.60 8.80
N SER A 27 -4.51 -9.97 9.04
CA SER A 27 -3.36 -9.64 8.19
C SER A 27 -2.48 -10.87 8.03
N THR A 28 -2.14 -11.20 6.79
CA THR A 28 -1.12 -12.22 6.45
C THR A 28 0.19 -11.57 6.03
N LEU A 29 0.31 -10.26 6.20
CA LEU A 29 1.48 -9.51 5.80
C LEU A 29 2.73 -10.04 6.48
N ILE A 30 3.76 -10.26 5.67
CA ILE A 30 5.08 -10.68 6.13
C ILE A 30 6.16 -9.79 5.51
N VAL A 31 7.12 -9.39 6.33
CA VAL A 31 8.36 -8.77 5.87
C VAL A 31 9.40 -9.86 5.72
N VAL A 32 9.88 -10.05 4.49
CA VAL A 32 10.91 -11.05 4.18
C VAL A 32 12.19 -10.35 3.77
N ARG A 33 13.23 -10.47 4.61
CA ARG A 33 14.56 -9.94 4.29
C ARG A 33 15.15 -10.70 3.08
N ARG A 34 15.67 -9.95 2.11
CA ARG A 34 16.28 -10.47 0.88
C ARG A 34 17.79 -10.23 0.81
N GLY A 35 18.32 -9.43 1.73
CA GLY A 35 19.74 -9.14 1.86
C GLY A 35 20.01 -8.24 3.06
N LYS A 36 21.24 -7.70 3.15
CA LYS A 36 21.64 -6.82 4.26
C LYS A 36 20.86 -5.52 4.34
N ARG A 37 20.33 -5.03 3.22
CA ARG A 37 19.69 -3.70 3.06
C ARG A 37 18.40 -3.75 2.24
N MET A 38 17.84 -4.95 2.06
CA MET A 38 16.65 -5.14 1.23
C MET A 38 15.67 -6.12 1.87
N ALA A 39 14.38 -5.79 1.76
CA ALA A 39 13.28 -6.63 2.20
C ALA A 39 12.10 -6.53 1.22
N THR A 40 11.17 -7.44 1.37
CA THR A 40 9.88 -7.41 0.66
C THR A 40 8.77 -7.53 1.68
N LEU A 41 7.85 -6.59 1.70
CA LEU A 41 6.56 -6.76 2.36
C LEU A 41 5.61 -7.39 1.35
N GLN A 42 4.87 -8.43 1.75
CA GLN A 42 3.83 -9.01 0.90
C GLN A 42 2.76 -9.71 1.72
N GLY A 43 1.57 -9.82 1.15
CA GLY A 43 0.46 -10.59 1.72
C GLY A 43 -0.88 -9.89 1.51
N GLU A 44 -1.80 -10.14 2.43
CA GLU A 44 -3.16 -9.63 2.36
C GLU A 44 -3.62 -9.04 3.70
N ILE A 45 -4.44 -7.99 3.62
CA ILE A 45 -5.22 -7.45 4.76
C ILE A 45 -6.69 -7.67 4.46
N THR A 46 -7.42 -8.26 5.39
CA THR A 46 -8.83 -8.63 5.24
C THR A 46 -9.72 -7.77 6.13
N PHE A 47 -10.91 -7.46 5.63
CA PHE A 47 -11.90 -6.58 6.25
C PHE A 47 -13.29 -7.22 6.18
N LEU A 48 -14.27 -6.59 6.83
CA LEU A 48 -15.67 -6.98 6.73
C LEU A 48 -16.20 -6.87 5.28
N GLN A 49 -17.39 -7.43 5.06
CA GLN A 49 -18.14 -7.34 3.80
C GLN A 49 -17.41 -7.91 2.55
N GLY A 50 -16.33 -8.66 2.75
CA GLY A 50 -15.53 -9.26 1.68
C GLY A 50 -14.52 -8.29 1.06
N TYR A 51 -14.20 -7.18 1.72
CA TYR A 51 -13.12 -6.29 1.31
C TYR A 51 -11.75 -6.88 1.67
N ARG A 52 -10.77 -6.66 0.79
CA ARG A 52 -9.39 -7.10 0.98
C ARG A 52 -8.41 -6.21 0.24
N ILE A 53 -7.26 -5.98 0.85
CA ILE A 53 -6.08 -5.41 0.18
C ILE A 53 -5.09 -6.55 -0.06
N THR A 54 -4.62 -6.74 -1.29
CA THR A 54 -3.47 -7.60 -1.62
C THR A 54 -2.31 -6.69 -1.98
N LEU A 55 -1.13 -6.89 -1.39
CA LEU A 55 -0.02 -5.96 -1.59
C LEU A 55 1.34 -6.60 -1.67
N LYS A 56 2.24 -5.86 -2.31
CA LYS A 56 3.68 -6.10 -2.30
C LYS A 56 4.43 -4.76 -2.30
N GLU A 57 5.42 -4.64 -1.43
CA GLU A 57 6.38 -3.53 -1.44
C GLU A 57 7.79 -4.10 -1.53
N ARG A 58 8.63 -3.47 -2.35
CA ARG A 58 10.08 -3.65 -2.30
C ARG A 58 10.66 -2.56 -1.42
N LEU A 59 11.42 -2.97 -0.41
CA LEU A 59 11.96 -2.07 0.60
C LEU A 59 13.48 -2.05 0.51
N SER A 60 14.07 -0.86 0.58
CA SER A 60 15.47 -0.66 0.94
C SER A 60 15.54 -0.08 2.35
N PHE A 61 16.64 -0.36 3.05
CA PHE A 61 16.89 0.23 4.36
C PHE A 61 18.38 0.36 4.63
N ASP A 62 18.74 1.54 5.09
CA ASP A 62 20.11 1.97 5.36
C ASP A 62 20.27 2.29 6.85
N GLU A 63 21.22 3.15 7.26
CA GLU A 63 21.50 3.52 8.67
C GLU A 63 20.31 4.26 9.35
N GLY A 64 19.15 3.61 9.47
CA GLY A 64 17.99 4.11 10.21
C GLY A 64 16.90 4.77 9.36
N SER A 65 16.73 4.37 8.10
CA SER A 65 15.50 4.70 7.37
C SER A 65 15.08 3.60 6.42
N VAL A 66 13.77 3.36 6.34
CA VAL A 66 13.14 2.49 5.34
C VAL A 66 12.63 3.36 4.20
N VAL A 67 12.80 2.89 2.96
CA VAL A 67 12.23 3.50 1.76
C VAL A 67 11.50 2.41 0.97
N ILE A 68 10.33 2.74 0.43
CA ILE A 68 9.66 1.90 -0.56
C ILE A 68 10.30 2.21 -1.91
N GLU A 69 10.93 1.20 -2.51
CA GLU A 69 11.57 1.27 -3.82
C GLU A 69 10.61 1.02 -4.97
N ASP A 70 9.54 0.26 -4.69
CA ASP A 70 8.48 -0.09 -5.63
C ASP A 70 7.30 -0.68 -4.85
N TYR A 71 6.08 -0.55 -5.37
CA TYR A 71 4.90 -1.14 -4.77
C TYR A 71 3.82 -1.50 -5.77
N GLY A 72 2.96 -2.44 -5.36
CA GLY A 72 1.67 -2.70 -5.99
C GLY A 72 0.64 -3.01 -4.91
N TYR A 73 -0.46 -2.25 -4.90
CA TYR A 73 -1.57 -2.41 -3.95
C TYR A 73 -2.85 -2.68 -4.72
N GLU A 74 -3.52 -3.79 -4.47
CA GLU A 74 -4.78 -4.14 -5.11
C GLU A 74 -5.91 -4.15 -4.08
N LEU A 75 -6.98 -3.42 -4.36
CA LEU A 75 -8.19 -3.39 -3.54
C LEU A 75 -9.24 -4.29 -4.19
N TRP A 76 -9.83 -5.16 -3.37
CA TRP A 76 -10.79 -6.17 -3.79
C TRP A 76 -12.05 -6.08 -2.93
N CYS A 77 -13.21 -6.37 -3.53
CA CYS A 77 -14.47 -6.60 -2.83
C CYS A 77 -15.16 -7.83 -3.41
N LYS A 78 -15.44 -8.83 -2.57
CA LYS A 78 -16.14 -10.08 -2.94
C LYS A 78 -15.56 -10.77 -4.19
N GLY A 79 -14.22 -10.76 -4.30
CA GLY A 79 -13.49 -11.37 -5.43
C GLY A 79 -13.37 -10.50 -6.69
N ILE A 80 -13.88 -9.27 -6.67
CA ILE A 80 -13.76 -8.30 -7.77
C ILE A 80 -12.71 -7.26 -7.40
N LYS A 81 -11.73 -7.03 -8.27
CA LYS A 81 -10.74 -5.95 -8.11
C LYS A 81 -11.43 -4.62 -8.41
N ILE A 82 -11.50 -3.74 -7.41
CA ILE A 82 -12.21 -2.45 -7.51
C ILE A 82 -11.27 -1.30 -7.87
N SER A 83 -10.02 -1.36 -7.40
CA SER A 83 -8.96 -0.40 -7.72
C SER A 83 -7.59 -1.03 -7.51
N TRP A 84 -6.52 -0.41 -8.03
CA TRP A 84 -5.15 -0.71 -7.60
C TRP A 84 -4.28 0.54 -7.65
N TYR A 85 -3.15 0.51 -6.98
CA TYR A 85 -2.11 1.52 -7.00
C TYR A 85 -0.80 0.91 -7.42
N ASP A 86 -0.05 1.61 -8.25
CA ASP A 86 1.33 1.31 -8.55
C ASP A 86 2.12 2.59 -8.84
N ALA A 87 3.44 2.44 -8.97
CA ALA A 87 4.37 3.52 -9.21
C ALA A 87 4.99 3.46 -10.62
N GLN A 88 4.31 2.84 -11.60
CA GLN A 88 4.79 2.83 -12.98
C GLN A 88 4.81 4.27 -13.53
N PRO A 89 5.96 4.78 -13.99
CA PRO A 89 6.04 6.14 -14.53
C PRO A 89 5.20 6.33 -15.80
N HIS A 90 4.44 7.42 -15.83
CA HIS A 90 3.69 7.91 -17.00
C HIS A 90 4.05 9.38 -17.30
N PRO A 91 5.28 9.67 -17.75
CA PRO A 91 5.76 11.05 -17.94
C PRO A 91 4.99 11.82 -19.02
N ASP A 92 4.39 11.12 -19.99
CA ASP A 92 3.63 11.72 -21.08
C ASP A 92 2.17 12.01 -20.73
N ASP A 93 1.72 11.65 -19.51
CA ASP A 93 0.37 11.94 -19.03
C ASP A 93 0.39 13.13 -18.05
N PRO A 94 0.05 14.36 -18.51
CA PRO A 94 0.07 15.54 -17.66
C PRO A 94 -0.96 15.47 -16.53
N ALA A 95 -2.00 14.64 -16.63
CA ALA A 95 -3.00 14.51 -15.58
C ALA A 95 -2.41 13.85 -14.32
N LEU A 96 -1.35 13.04 -14.47
CA LEU A 96 -0.68 12.32 -13.38
C LEU A 96 0.54 13.05 -12.81
N ALA A 97 0.96 14.15 -13.42
CA ALA A 97 2.18 14.86 -13.05
C ALA A 97 2.22 15.32 -11.58
N SER A 98 1.05 15.63 -11.00
CA SER A 98 0.95 16.13 -9.61
C SER A 98 1.39 15.13 -8.54
N THR A 99 1.38 13.83 -8.84
CA THR A 99 1.74 12.76 -7.90
C THR A 99 2.77 11.81 -8.49
N TYR A 100 3.48 12.22 -9.55
CA TYR A 100 4.44 11.36 -10.24
C TYR A 100 5.42 10.66 -9.26
N PRO A 101 5.61 9.33 -9.34
CA PRO A 101 5.02 8.39 -10.32
C PRO A 101 3.72 7.72 -9.84
N HIS A 102 3.22 8.08 -8.66
CA HIS A 102 2.12 7.41 -7.98
C HIS A 102 0.78 7.69 -8.64
N HIS A 103 0.01 6.64 -8.89
CA HIS A 103 -1.34 6.76 -9.41
C HIS A 103 -2.23 5.60 -8.95
N GLN A 104 -3.53 5.82 -9.05
CA GLN A 104 -4.57 4.82 -8.80
C GLN A 104 -5.27 4.49 -10.10
N HIS A 105 -5.59 3.21 -10.27
CA HIS A 105 -6.40 2.65 -11.32
C HIS A 105 -7.83 2.41 -10.82
N ILE A 106 -8.84 2.93 -11.51
CA ILE A 106 -10.26 2.87 -11.07
C ILE A 106 -11.25 2.58 -12.21
N SER A 107 -12.43 2.06 -11.89
CA SER A 107 -13.54 1.85 -12.86
C SER A 107 -14.00 3.17 -13.53
N PRO A 108 -14.65 3.15 -14.71
CA PRO A 108 -15.19 1.99 -15.47
C PRO A 108 -14.20 1.28 -16.40
N ASP A 109 -12.97 1.78 -16.59
CA ASP A 109 -11.91 1.09 -17.34
C ASP A 109 -10.63 1.08 -16.52
N ILE A 110 -10.59 0.21 -15.51
CA ILE A 110 -9.51 0.17 -14.52
C ILE A 110 -8.11 0.02 -15.14
N LYS A 111 -7.97 -0.50 -16.37
CA LYS A 111 -6.67 -0.62 -17.04
C LYS A 111 -6.15 0.69 -17.63
N HIS A 112 -7.04 1.61 -17.98
CA HIS A 112 -6.69 2.86 -18.66
C HIS A 112 -7.11 4.12 -17.90
N HIS A 113 -8.02 4.00 -16.94
CA HIS A 113 -8.51 5.10 -16.13
C HIS A 113 -7.65 5.25 -14.87
N ARG A 114 -6.71 6.18 -14.95
CA ARG A 114 -5.77 6.51 -13.89
C ARG A 114 -6.11 7.86 -13.28
N ILE A 115 -5.91 7.98 -11.97
CA ILE A 115 -6.00 9.26 -11.25
C ILE A 115 -4.77 9.47 -10.36
N PRO A 116 -4.40 10.72 -10.05
CA PRO A 116 -3.34 11.02 -9.11
C PRO A 116 -3.55 10.38 -7.73
N ALA A 117 -2.47 9.90 -7.12
CA ALA A 117 -2.48 9.26 -5.79
C ALA A 117 -1.62 10.04 -4.79
N SER A 118 -2.16 11.15 -4.28
CA SER A 118 -1.42 12.08 -3.40
C SER A 118 -1.14 11.54 -1.99
N ASN A 119 -1.82 10.47 -1.61
CA ASN A 119 -1.67 9.75 -0.36
C ASN A 119 -0.61 8.64 -0.42
N MET A 120 -0.02 8.37 -1.58
CA MET A 120 1.05 7.39 -1.76
C MET A 120 2.41 8.07 -1.73
N SER A 121 3.39 7.40 -1.14
CA SER A 121 4.76 7.88 -1.06
C SER A 121 5.75 6.73 -1.08
N PHE A 122 7.01 7.07 -1.33
CA PHE A 122 8.14 6.18 -1.07
C PHE A 122 8.77 6.36 0.31
N ASN A 123 8.46 7.47 0.99
CA ASN A 123 9.18 7.90 2.20
C ASN A 123 8.33 7.84 3.48
N HIS A 124 7.11 7.32 3.40
CA HIS A 124 6.28 6.99 4.56
C HIS A 124 5.41 5.76 4.27
N PRO A 125 4.86 5.09 5.29
CA PRO A 125 3.97 3.95 5.08
C PRO A 125 2.74 4.34 4.27
N ASN A 126 2.40 3.52 3.26
CA ASN A 126 1.19 3.69 2.46
C ASN A 126 -0.01 2.94 3.06
N LEU A 127 0.24 1.92 3.89
CA LEU A 127 -0.80 1.08 4.51
C LEU A 127 -1.91 1.87 5.23
N PRO A 128 -1.63 2.92 6.04
CA PRO A 128 -2.70 3.68 6.68
C PRO A 128 -3.68 4.30 5.69
N ALA A 129 -3.17 4.82 4.57
CA ALA A 129 -4.02 5.45 3.55
C ALA A 129 -4.90 4.42 2.83
N LEU A 130 -4.37 3.23 2.52
CA LEU A 130 -5.10 2.14 1.91
C LEU A 130 -6.19 1.58 2.86
N ILE A 131 -5.85 1.43 4.14
CA ILE A 131 -6.80 0.97 5.17
C ILE A 131 -7.95 1.97 5.29
N GLN A 132 -7.65 3.26 5.42
CA GLN A 132 -8.67 4.31 5.52
C GLN A 132 -9.58 4.39 4.29
N GLU A 133 -9.09 4.06 3.09
CA GLU A 133 -9.93 3.98 1.90
C GLU A 133 -10.97 2.87 2.02
N ILE A 134 -10.57 1.67 2.49
CA ILE A 134 -11.52 0.58 2.75
C ILE A 134 -12.49 0.95 3.88
N GLU A 135 -12.02 1.58 4.96
CA GLU A 135 -12.88 2.05 6.07
C GLU A 135 -13.96 3.01 5.57
N LYS A 136 -13.65 3.91 4.62
CA LYS A 136 -14.65 4.78 4.00
C LYS A 136 -15.69 4.00 3.19
N LEU A 137 -15.27 2.95 2.47
CA LEU A 137 -16.17 2.10 1.70
C LEU A 137 -17.07 1.22 2.59
N LEU A 138 -16.61 0.85 3.79
CA LEU A 138 -17.42 0.11 4.76
C LEU A 138 -18.52 0.97 5.39
N ASN A 139 -18.31 2.28 5.46
CA ASN A 139 -19.19 3.25 6.11
C ASN A 139 -20.11 4.01 5.13
N GLY A 140 -19.96 3.80 3.82
CA GLY A 140 -20.79 4.40 2.77
C GLY A 140 -21.86 3.43 2.26
#